data_AF-A0A376UCZ5-F1
#
_entry.id   AF-A0A376UCZ5-F1
#
_cell.length_a   1.000
_cell.length_b   1.000
_cell.length_c   1.000
_cell.angle_alpha   90.00
_cell.angle_beta   90.00
_cell.angle_gamma   90.00
#
_symmetry.space_group_name_H-M   'P 1'
#
loop_
_entity.id
_entity.type
_entity.pdbx_description
1 polymer ?
#
loop_
_entity_poly.entity_id
_entity_poly.type
_entity_poly.pdbx_seq_one_letter_code
_entity_poly.pdbx_strand_id
1 'polypeptide(L)' 'MIHFHGGPITPDTCALKAWKGRHAFISFANPAQIDLASEVTQSFALDNGAFTFWTKNKAVDWE' A
#
# COMPACT_ATOMS: atom_id res chain seq x y z
N MET A 1 -10.96 -11.52 11.02
CA MET A 1 -9.72 -10.80 10.65
C MET A 1 -9.90 -10.32 9.21
N ILE A 2 -9.65 -9.04 8.91
CA ILE A 2 -9.70 -8.51 7.54
C ILE A 2 -8.33 -8.74 6.89
N HIS A 3 -8.29 -9.36 5.72
CA HIS A 3 -7.05 -9.58 4.96
C HIS A 3 -6.79 -8.43 3.99
N PHE A 4 -5.56 -7.91 4.02
CA PHE A 4 -5.11 -6.86 3.12
C PHE A 4 -4.06 -7.40 2.13
N HIS A 5 -4.22 -7.06 0.87
CA HIS A 5 -3.23 -7.36 -0.17
C HIS A 5 -2.26 -6.17 -0.31
N GLY A 6 -0.97 -6.41 -0.07
CA GLY A 6 0.07 -5.37 -0.13
C GLY A 6 0.38 -4.91 -1.56
N GLY A 7 0.54 -3.59 -1.73
CA GLY A 7 1.01 -2.94 -2.96
C GLY A 7 2.46 -2.43 -2.87
N PRO A 8 3.05 -2.03 -4.01
CA PRO A 8 2.46 -2.02 -5.34
C PRO A 8 2.35 -3.43 -5.94
N ILE A 9 1.29 -3.67 -6.73
CA ILE A 9 1.14 -4.89 -7.55
C ILE A 9 1.21 -4.45 -9.01
N THR A 10 2.24 -4.91 -9.73
CA THR A 10 2.50 -4.52 -11.12
C THR A 10 2.31 -5.72 -12.05
N PRO A 11 1.68 -5.54 -13.23
CA PRO A 11 0.99 -4.33 -13.71
C PRO A 11 -0.33 -4.06 -12.96
N ASP A 12 -0.90 -2.87 -13.15
CA ASP A 12 -2.19 -2.46 -12.54
C ASP A 12 -3.33 -3.44 -12.81
N THR A 13 -3.29 -4.16 -13.93
CA THR A 13 -4.27 -5.22 -14.24
C THR A 13 -4.21 -6.40 -13.26
N CYS A 14 -3.05 -6.67 -12.66
CA CYS A 14 -2.91 -7.63 -11.56
C CYS A 14 -3.42 -7.04 -10.24
N ALA A 15 -3.14 -5.75 -9.97
CA ALA A 15 -3.68 -5.05 -8.80
C ALA A 15 -5.22 -5.07 -8.80
N LEU A 16 -5.84 -4.76 -9.94
CA LEU A 16 -7.29 -4.83 -10.15
C LEU A 16 -7.87 -6.20 -9.78
N LYS A 17 -7.21 -7.30 -10.20
CA LYS A 17 -7.63 -8.67 -9.87
C LYS A 17 -7.50 -8.97 -8.37
N ALA A 18 -6.45 -8.46 -7.73
CA ALA A 18 -6.18 -8.68 -6.31
C ALA A 18 -7.06 -7.82 -5.40
N TRP A 19 -7.46 -6.62 -5.83
CA TRP A 19 -8.05 -5.61 -4.94
C TRP A 19 -9.54 -5.36 -5.15
N LYS A 20 -10.10 -5.66 -6.33
CA LYS A 20 -11.50 -5.33 -6.62
C LYS A 20 -12.46 -5.98 -5.61
N GLY A 21 -13.16 -5.16 -4.84
CA GLY A 21 -14.08 -5.59 -3.78
C GLY A 21 -13.38 -6.23 -2.58
N ARG A 22 -12.07 -6.02 -2.38
CA ARG A 22 -11.27 -6.52 -1.25
C ARG A 22 -10.56 -5.35 -0.55
N HIS A 23 -9.48 -5.61 0.17
CA HIS A 23 -8.74 -4.59 0.90
C HIS A 23 -7.28 -4.48 0.44
N ALA A 24 -6.77 -3.26 0.33
CA ALA A 24 -5.40 -2.99 -0.11
C ALA A 24 -4.57 -2.30 0.97
N PHE A 25 -3.29 -2.65 1.08
CA PHE A 25 -2.34 -1.99 1.97
C PHE A 25 -1.21 -1.39 1.15
N ILE A 26 -1.12 -0.05 1.15
CA ILE A 26 -0.29 0.69 0.18
C ILE A 26 0.76 1.47 0.93
N SER A 27 2.00 1.42 0.47
CA SER A 27 3.06 2.24 1.05
C SER A 27 2.78 3.73 0.88
N PHE A 28 2.77 4.48 1.99
CA PHE A 28 2.73 5.95 1.94
C PHE A 28 3.93 6.54 1.20
N ALA A 29 5.10 5.90 1.35
CA ALA A 29 6.33 6.29 0.66
C ALA A 29 6.33 5.99 -0.86
N ASN A 30 5.40 5.14 -1.33
CA ASN A 30 5.20 4.87 -2.75
C ASN A 30 3.71 4.96 -3.12
N PRO A 31 3.19 6.19 -3.31
CA PRO A 31 1.75 6.45 -3.44
C PRO A 31 1.17 6.15 -4.83
N ALA A 32 1.94 5.58 -5.76
CA ALA A 32 1.58 5.50 -7.18
C ALA A 32 0.23 4.80 -7.48
N GLN A 33 -0.24 3.89 -6.62
CA GLN A 33 -1.50 3.15 -6.80
C GLN A 33 -2.59 3.53 -5.78
N ILE A 34 -2.44 4.66 -5.06
CA ILE A 34 -3.46 5.11 -4.09
C ILE A 34 -4.81 5.35 -4.79
N ASP A 35 -4.81 6.06 -5.92
CA ASP A 35 -6.03 6.36 -6.67
C ASP A 35 -6.73 5.06 -7.09
N LEU A 36 -5.98 4.12 -7.69
CA LEU A 36 -6.51 2.83 -8.10
C LEU A 36 -7.14 2.06 -6.92
N ALA A 37 -6.45 1.98 -5.79
CA ALA A 37 -6.99 1.28 -4.63
C ALA A 37 -8.22 1.97 -4.03
N SER A 38 -8.23 3.31 -4.02
CA SER A 38 -9.36 4.10 -3.52
C SER A 38 -10.65 3.84 -4.31
N GLU A 39 -10.51 3.58 -5.61
CA GLU A 39 -11.64 3.35 -6.53
C GLU A 39 -12.18 1.91 -6.45
N VAL A 40 -11.32 0.92 -6.21
CA VAL A 40 -11.71 -0.49 -6.43
C VAL A 40 -11.83 -1.33 -5.17
N THR A 41 -11.34 -0.86 -4.01
CA THR A 41 -11.35 -1.62 -2.75
C THR A 41 -12.58 -1.30 -1.90
N GLN A 42 -12.95 -2.23 -1.01
CA GLN A 42 -13.92 -1.95 0.06
C GLN A 42 -13.31 -1.08 1.16
N SER A 43 -12.01 -1.23 1.41
CA SER A 43 -11.22 -0.29 2.20
C SER A 43 -9.74 -0.44 1.87
N PHE A 44 -8.96 0.61 2.13
CA PHE A 44 -7.51 0.55 2.05
C PHE A 44 -6.89 1.18 3.29
N ALA A 45 -5.64 0.83 3.55
CA ALA A 45 -4.83 1.45 4.60
C ALA A 45 -3.45 1.81 4.05
N LEU A 46 -2.80 2.78 4.70
CA LEU A 46 -1.47 3.24 4.32
C LEU A 46 -0.43 2.63 5.25
N ASP A 47 0.56 1.97 4.67
CA ASP A 47 1.77 1.51 5.35
C ASP A 47 2.73 2.69 5.51
N ASN A 48 3.05 3.01 6.77
CA ASN A 48 3.97 4.09 7.13
C ASN A 48 5.44 3.74 6.83
N GLY A 49 5.75 2.48 6.53
CA GLY A 49 7.08 2.04 6.16
C GLY A 49 8.09 1.98 7.32
N ALA A 50 7.65 2.03 8.58
CA ALA A 50 8.54 2.09 9.75
C ALA A 50 9.54 0.92 9.81
N PHE A 51 9.10 -0.30 9.49
CA PHE A 51 9.97 -1.48 9.45
C PHE A 51 11.07 -1.36 8.37
N THR A 52 10.70 -0.94 7.17
CA THR A 52 11.66 -0.70 6.08
C THR A 52 12.63 0.43 6.42
N PHE A 53 12.13 1.48 7.09
CA PHE A 53 12.92 2.62 7.52
C PHE A 53 14.02 2.20 8.51
N TRP A 54 13.64 1.42 9.52
CA TRP A 54 14.55 0.88 10.52
C TRP A 54 15.57 -0.09 9.91
N THR A 55 15.11 -1.08 9.14
CA THR A 55 16.00 -2.09 8.53
C THR A 55 16.99 -1.51 7.52
N LYS A 56 16.65 -0.39 6.88
CA LYS A 56 17.55 0.34 5.96
C LYS A 56 18.39 1.40 6.65
N ASN A 57 18.35 1.48 7.98
CA ASN A 57 19.10 2.45 8.79
C ASN A 57 18.96 3.89 8.27
N LYS A 58 17.75 4.28 7.88
CA LYS A 58 17.47 5.66 7.44
C LYS A 58 17.45 6.59 8.65
N ALA A 59 17.95 7.81 8.47
CA ALA A 59 17.86 8.86 9.48
C ALA A 59 16.43 9.41 9.52
N VAL A 60 15.79 9.40 10.69
CA VAL A 60 14.46 9.99 10.88
C VAL A 60 14.61 11.50 10.86
N ASP A 61 13.86 12.16 9.98
CA ASP A 61 13.62 13.59 10.05
C ASP A 61 12.43 13.84 10.97
N TRP A 62 12.64 14.63 12.02
CA TRP A 62 11.63 14.93 13.03
C TRP A 62 11.07 16.35 12.91
N GLU A 63 11.60 17.14 11.97
CA GLU A 63 11.17 18.53 11.71
C GLU A 63 9.95 18.61 10.78
#